data_AF-A0A3P1YCQ1-F1
#
_entry.id   AF-A0A3P1YCQ1-F1
#
_cell.length_a   1.000
_cell.length_b   1.000
_cell.length_c   1.000
_cell.angle_alpha   90.00
_cell.angle_beta   90.00
_cell.angle_gamma   90.00
#
_symmetry.space_group_name_H-M   'P 1'
#
loop_
_entity.id
_entity.type
_entity.pdbx_description
1 polymer ?
#
loop_
_entity_poly.entity_id
_entity_poly.type
_entity_poly.pdbx_seq_one_letter_code
_entity_poly.pdbx_strand_id
1 'polypeptide(L)'
;MSVKIVIKPNTYFDSVSLMSISTRANKLDGVEQAFVAMATEMNKGVLKNLGLLTPELEQAKNGDLMIVINGKSGADNEQLLAEIEELFNSKAQSGSHEARYATIASAKKHIPESNLAVISVNGLFAAREARQALQNDLNVMLFSDNVSVEDELALKQLAHEKGLLMM
;
A
#
# COMPACT_ATOMS: atom_id res chain seq x y z
N MET A 1 -8.68 -27.32 2.06
CA MET A 1 -8.27 -25.93 2.28
C MET A 1 -6.92 -25.97 2.97
N SER A 2 -5.90 -25.41 2.33
CA SER A 2 -4.56 -25.25 2.92
C SER A 2 -4.30 -23.75 3.00
N VAL A 3 -3.96 -23.27 4.20
CA VAL A 3 -3.54 -21.87 4.41
C VAL A 3 -2.01 -21.87 4.44
N LYS A 4 -1.40 -21.07 3.56
CA LYS A 4 0.04 -20.79 3.56
C LYS A 4 0.26 -19.38 4.09
N ILE A 5 1.23 -19.25 4.97
CA ILE A 5 1.61 -17.97 5.59
C ILE A 5 3.10 -17.78 5.39
N VAL A 6 3.49 -16.59 4.97
CA VAL A 6 4.88 -16.15 4.88
C VAL A 6 4.98 -14.78 5.51
N ILE A 7 5.93 -14.63 6.44
CA ILE A 7 6.30 -13.35 7.03
C ILE A 7 7.70 -13.02 6.53
N LYS A 8 7.86 -11.86 5.89
CA LYS A 8 9.14 -11.33 5.44
C LYS A 8 9.56 -10.18 6.37
N PRO A 9 10.53 -10.40 7.27
CA PRO A 9 10.94 -9.38 8.23
C PRO A 9 11.51 -8.15 7.56
N ASN A 10 11.26 -6.97 8.14
CA ASN A 10 11.85 -5.69 7.70
C ASN A 10 11.72 -5.39 6.19
N THR A 11 10.66 -5.89 5.56
CA THR A 11 10.40 -5.71 4.12
C THR A 11 9.25 -4.73 3.96
N TYR A 12 9.56 -3.49 3.61
CA TYR A 12 8.57 -2.42 3.50
C TYR A 12 8.07 -2.24 2.07
N PHE A 13 6.74 -2.19 1.93
CA PHE A 13 6.05 -1.72 0.73
C PHE A 13 4.96 -0.74 1.14
N ASP A 14 4.65 0.21 0.26
CA ASP A 14 3.53 1.12 0.48
C ASP A 14 2.20 0.37 0.33
N SER A 15 1.16 0.88 1.01
CA SER A 15 -0.11 0.16 1.09
C SER A 15 -0.85 0.08 -0.24
N VAL A 16 -0.69 1.07 -1.14
CA VAL A 16 -1.34 1.05 -2.45
C VAL A 16 -0.71 -0.04 -3.33
N SER A 17 0.61 -0.15 -3.32
CA SER A 17 1.30 -1.27 -3.99
C SER A 17 0.84 -2.63 -3.47
N LEU A 18 0.73 -2.78 -2.14
CA LEU A 18 0.28 -4.03 -1.52
C LEU A 18 -1.19 -4.37 -1.82
N MET A 19 -2.08 -3.36 -1.89
CA MET A 19 -3.47 -3.55 -2.30
C MET A 19 -3.57 -4.01 -3.76
N SER A 20 -2.74 -3.43 -4.65
CA SER A 20 -2.66 -3.84 -6.05
C SER A 20 -2.18 -5.29 -6.18
N ILE A 21 -1.12 -5.66 -5.44
CA ILE A 21 -0.61 -7.02 -5.40
C ILE A 21 -1.65 -7.98 -4.84
N SER A 22 -2.30 -7.66 -3.72
CA SER A 22 -3.40 -8.46 -3.15
C SER A 22 -4.52 -8.67 -4.16
N THR A 23 -4.92 -7.62 -4.87
CA THR A 23 -5.99 -7.70 -5.89
C THR A 23 -5.60 -8.62 -7.04
N ARG A 24 -4.34 -8.58 -7.49
CA ARG A 24 -3.82 -9.47 -8.54
C ARG A 24 -3.67 -10.91 -8.04
N ALA A 25 -3.19 -11.10 -6.81
CA ALA A 25 -3.05 -12.40 -6.17
C ALA A 25 -4.41 -13.13 -6.06
N ASN A 26 -5.48 -12.41 -5.68
CA ASN A 26 -6.84 -12.96 -5.63
C ASN A 26 -7.42 -13.35 -7.00
N LYS A 27 -6.78 -12.96 -8.11
CA LYS A 27 -7.19 -13.33 -9.47
C LYS A 27 -6.43 -14.55 -10.02
N LEU A 28 -5.41 -15.05 -9.31
CA LEU A 28 -4.70 -16.25 -9.71
C LEU A 28 -5.64 -17.46 -9.61
N ASP A 29 -5.55 -18.37 -10.58
CA ASP A 29 -6.31 -19.62 -10.47
C ASP A 29 -5.77 -20.46 -9.31
N GLY A 30 -6.63 -21.23 -8.65
CA GLY A 30 -6.27 -21.96 -7.43
C GLY A 30 -6.29 -21.12 -6.14
N VAL A 31 -6.34 -19.79 -6.20
CA VAL A 31 -6.52 -18.94 -5.00
C VAL A 31 -8.01 -18.83 -4.65
N GLU A 32 -8.37 -19.13 -3.41
CA GLU A 32 -9.69 -18.80 -2.85
C GLU A 32 -9.63 -17.41 -2.20
N GLN A 33 -8.57 -17.13 -1.46
CA GLN A 33 -8.31 -15.82 -0.89
C GLN A 33 -6.81 -15.58 -0.69
N ALA A 34 -6.31 -14.41 -1.09
CA ALA A 34 -4.96 -13.97 -0.79
C ALA A 34 -4.97 -12.61 -0.07
N PHE A 35 -4.08 -12.43 0.90
CA PHE A 35 -3.92 -11.19 1.63
C PHE A 35 -2.45 -10.85 1.76
N VAL A 36 -2.05 -9.74 1.16
CA VAL A 36 -0.67 -9.26 1.11
C VAL A 36 -0.64 -7.87 1.73
N ALA A 37 -0.05 -7.74 2.92
CA ALA A 37 -0.09 -6.48 3.66
C ALA A 37 1.06 -6.36 4.68
N MET A 38 1.36 -5.13 5.10
CA MET A 38 2.21 -4.90 6.27
C MET A 38 1.50 -5.43 7.52
N ALA A 39 2.26 -5.97 8.48
CA ALA A 39 1.79 -6.50 9.76
C ALA A 39 1.36 -5.42 10.77
N THR A 40 0.61 -4.41 10.31
CA THR A 40 0.00 -3.39 11.17
C THR A 40 -1.17 -3.97 11.95
N GLU A 41 -1.47 -3.40 13.12
CA GLU A 41 -2.61 -3.81 13.96
C GLU A 41 -3.94 -3.76 13.19
N MET A 42 -4.11 -2.78 12.30
CA MET A 42 -5.28 -2.70 11.41
C MET A 42 -5.38 -3.91 10.49
N ASN A 43 -4.29 -4.27 9.80
CA ASN A 43 -4.29 -5.40 8.86
C ASN A 43 -4.38 -6.76 9.58
N LYS A 44 -3.81 -6.90 10.78
CA LYS A 44 -4.04 -8.06 11.65
C LYS A 44 -5.52 -8.18 12.04
N GLY A 45 -6.18 -7.07 12.35
CA GLY A 45 -7.62 -7.01 12.58
C GLY A 45 -8.43 -7.50 11.38
N VAL A 46 -8.04 -7.14 10.16
CA VAL A 46 -8.66 -7.65 8.92
C VAL A 46 -8.49 -9.17 8.82
N LEU A 47 -7.28 -9.69 9.01
CA LEU A 47 -7.02 -11.14 9.00
C LEU A 47 -7.84 -11.90 10.06
N LYS A 48 -8.04 -11.29 11.24
CA LYS A 48 -8.87 -11.86 12.29
C LYS A 48 -10.32 -12.04 11.84
N ASN A 49 -10.90 -11.01 11.22
CA ASN A 49 -12.28 -11.04 10.72
C ASN A 49 -12.47 -12.05 9.59
N LEU A 50 -11.41 -12.30 8.82
CA LEU A 50 -11.39 -13.33 7.77
C LEU A 50 -11.17 -14.75 8.31
N GLY A 51 -10.90 -14.91 9.60
CA GLY A 51 -10.55 -16.20 10.20
C GLY A 51 -9.18 -16.74 9.77
N LEU A 52 -8.30 -15.85 9.26
CA LEU A 52 -6.98 -16.19 8.73
C LEU A 52 -5.82 -15.76 9.64
N LEU A 53 -6.11 -15.14 10.78
CA LEU A 53 -5.09 -14.74 11.73
C LEU A 53 -4.57 -15.95 12.52
N THR A 54 -3.27 -16.17 12.47
CA THR A 54 -2.58 -17.21 13.25
C THR A 54 -1.70 -16.61 14.34
N PRO A 55 -1.27 -17.39 15.34
CA PRO A 55 -0.37 -16.90 16.39
C PRO A 55 0.94 -16.31 15.85
N GLU A 56 1.43 -16.81 14.71
CA GLU A 56 2.63 -16.31 14.04
C GLU A 56 2.40 -14.91 13.45
N LEU A 57 1.24 -14.67 12.83
CA LEU A 57 0.86 -13.37 12.26
C LEU A 57 0.57 -12.34 13.36
N GLU A 58 0.02 -12.77 14.50
CA GLU A 58 -0.20 -11.92 15.68
C GLU A 58 1.12 -11.32 16.20
N GLN A 59 2.19 -12.13 16.19
CA GLN A 59 3.52 -11.75 16.69
C GLN A 59 4.37 -10.95 15.68
N ALA A 60 3.95 -10.88 14.41
CA ALA A 60 4.64 -10.10 13.39
C ALA A 60 4.68 -8.60 13.78
N LYS A 61 5.81 -7.94 13.50
CA LYS A 61 5.99 -6.52 13.83
C LYS A 61 5.45 -5.65 12.70
N ASN A 62 5.02 -4.43 13.00
CA ASN A 62 4.46 -3.50 12.01
C ASN A 62 5.31 -3.30 10.72
N GLY A 63 6.64 -3.49 10.80
CA GLY A 63 7.56 -3.39 9.67
C GLY A 63 7.72 -4.67 8.83
N ASP A 64 7.03 -5.75 9.19
CA ASP A 64 7.10 -7.03 8.50
C ASP A 64 6.00 -7.12 7.44
N LEU A 65 6.33 -7.72 6.30
CA LEU A 65 5.38 -8.02 5.23
C LEU A 65 4.76 -9.39 5.49
N MET A 66 3.43 -9.48 5.43
CA MET A 66 2.68 -10.73 5.52
C MET A 66 2.10 -11.09 4.16
N ILE A 67 2.26 -12.35 3.77
CA ILE A 67 1.62 -12.96 2.60
C ILE A 67 0.82 -14.16 3.13
N VAL A 68 -0.49 -14.08 3.01
CA VAL A 68 -1.43 -15.14 3.43
C VAL A 68 -2.17 -15.63 2.20
N ILE A 69 -2.16 -16.95 1.98
CA ILE A 69 -2.80 -17.60 0.83
C ILE A 69 -3.69 -18.71 1.35
N ASN A 70 -4.99 -18.58 1.16
CA ASN A 70 -5.94 -19.66 1.27
C ASN A 70 -6.21 -20.22 -0.14
N GLY A 71 -5.67 -21.40 -0.42
CA GLY A 71 -5.81 -22.08 -1.71
C GLY A 71 -7.07 -22.95 -1.77
N LYS A 72 -7.65 -23.05 -2.97
CA LYS A 72 -8.72 -24.01 -3.29
C LYS A 72 -8.24 -25.44 -2.99
N SER A 73 -9.18 -26.37 -2.84
CA SER A 73 -8.83 -27.78 -2.60
C SER A 73 -7.95 -28.35 -3.72
N GLY A 74 -6.78 -28.89 -3.35
CA GLY A 74 -5.80 -29.44 -4.31
C GLY A 74 -4.88 -28.40 -4.96
N ALA A 75 -4.99 -27.12 -4.59
CA ALA A 75 -4.08 -26.09 -5.07
C ALA A 75 -2.67 -26.25 -4.49
N ASP A 76 -1.65 -25.97 -5.30
CA ASP A 76 -0.27 -25.89 -4.86
C ASP A 76 0.04 -24.49 -4.34
N ASN A 77 -0.07 -24.30 -3.03
CA ASN A 77 0.20 -23.02 -2.41
C ASN A 77 1.67 -22.58 -2.50
N GLU A 78 2.61 -23.49 -2.77
CA GLU A 78 4.01 -23.12 -2.96
C GLU A 78 4.20 -22.49 -4.33
N GLN A 79 3.56 -23.05 -5.36
CA GLN A 79 3.50 -22.44 -6.69
C GLN A 79 2.79 -21.09 -6.64
N LEU A 80 1.63 -21.00 -5.97
CA LEU A 80 0.89 -19.74 -5.82
C LEU A 80 1.71 -18.68 -5.09
N LEU A 81 2.49 -19.07 -4.08
CA LEU A 81 3.42 -18.17 -3.42
C LEU A 81 4.46 -17.63 -4.40
N ALA A 82 5.08 -18.49 -5.20
CA ALA A 82 6.06 -18.06 -6.21
C ALA A 82 5.45 -17.07 -7.22
N GLU A 83 4.24 -17.34 -7.72
CA GLU A 83 3.52 -16.44 -8.62
C GLU A 83 3.22 -15.09 -7.96
N ILE A 84 2.81 -15.08 -6.68
CA ILE A 84 2.59 -13.85 -5.92
C ILE A 84 3.90 -13.09 -5.70
N GLU A 85 5.00 -13.78 -5.42
CA GLU A 85 6.32 -13.16 -5.27
C GLU A 85 6.80 -12.49 -6.57
N GLU A 86 6.48 -13.06 -7.73
CA GLU A 86 6.74 -12.43 -9.02
C GLU A 86 5.95 -11.13 -9.21
N LEU A 87 4.77 -10.99 -8.60
CA LEU A 87 3.97 -9.76 -8.70
C LEU A 87 4.70 -8.54 -8.12
N PHE A 88 5.56 -8.74 -7.10
CA PHE A 88 6.39 -7.68 -6.52
C PHE A 88 7.48 -7.18 -7.48
N ASN A 89 7.94 -8.06 -8.37
CA ASN A 89 8.98 -7.76 -9.36
C ASN A 89 8.39 -7.31 -10.70
N SER A 90 7.15 -7.72 -10.98
CA SER A 90 6.42 -7.29 -12.17
C SER A 90 6.07 -5.81 -12.04
N LYS A 91 6.89 -4.94 -12.65
CA LYS A 91 6.45 -3.60 -12.99
C LYS A 91 5.15 -3.76 -13.78
N ALA A 92 4.11 -3.01 -13.42
CA ALA A 92 2.89 -2.99 -14.22
C ALA A 92 3.31 -2.82 -15.69
N GLN A 93 3.01 -3.81 -16.54
CA GLN A 93 3.15 -3.68 -17.98
C GLN A 93 2.02 -2.76 -18.48
N SER A 94 2.01 -1.51 -18.03
CA SER A 94 1.35 -0.43 -18.73
C SER A 94 2.36 0.10 -19.76
N GLY A 95 1.95 0.17 -21.02
CA GLY A 95 2.80 0.44 -22.19
C GLY A 95 3.41 1.85 -22.29
N SER A 96 3.77 2.48 -21.19
CA SER A 96 4.60 3.68 -21.16
C SER A 96 5.65 3.53 -20.07
N HIS A 97 6.89 3.91 -20.35
CA HIS A 97 7.89 4.10 -19.31
C HIS A 97 7.36 5.18 -18.35
N GLU A 98 6.66 4.79 -17.28
CA GLU A 98 6.22 5.72 -16.25
C GLU A 98 7.48 6.36 -15.66
N ALA A 99 7.68 7.63 -16.00
CA ALA A 99 8.83 8.38 -15.54
C ALA A 99 8.80 8.43 -14.01
N ARG A 100 9.85 7.93 -13.37
CA ARG A 100 10.00 7.97 -11.92
C ARG A 100 10.76 9.24 -11.54
N TYR A 101 10.17 9.99 -10.63
CA TYR A 101 10.75 11.21 -10.10
C TYR A 101 11.08 11.03 -8.62
N ALA A 102 12.21 11.59 -8.19
CA ALA A 102 12.63 11.52 -6.79
C ALA A 102 11.83 12.48 -5.88
N THR A 103 11.17 13.50 -6.44
CA THR A 103 10.42 14.50 -5.67
C THR A 103 9.13 14.89 -6.38
N ILE A 104 8.13 15.29 -5.59
CA ILE A 104 6.83 15.78 -6.10
C ILE A 104 7.02 17.02 -6.98
N ALA A 105 7.88 17.95 -6.59
CA ALA A 105 8.20 19.14 -7.38
C ALA A 105 8.80 18.79 -8.75
N SER A 106 9.68 17.79 -8.81
CA SER A 106 10.24 17.31 -10.08
C SER A 106 9.16 16.68 -10.95
N ALA A 107 8.29 15.85 -10.37
CA ALA A 107 7.15 15.26 -11.09
C ALA A 107 6.22 16.33 -11.67
N LYS A 108 5.81 17.30 -10.85
CA LYS A 108 4.93 18.42 -11.27
C LYS A 108 5.56 19.27 -12.37
N LYS A 109 6.88 19.48 -12.35
CA LYS A 109 7.58 20.20 -13.43
C LYS A 109 7.52 19.47 -14.76
N HIS A 110 7.58 18.13 -14.75
CA HIS A 110 7.53 17.32 -15.97
C HIS A 110 6.10 17.00 -16.43
N ILE A 111 5.14 17.03 -15.52
CA ILE A 111 3.72 16.80 -15.78
C ILE A 111 2.90 17.98 -15.21
N PRO A 112 2.99 19.18 -15.83
CA PRO A 112 2.39 20.41 -15.29
C PRO A 112 0.87 20.34 -15.12
N GLU A 113 0.18 19.51 -15.89
CA GLU A 113 -1.27 19.31 -15.85
C GLU A 113 -1.74 18.44 -14.68
N SER A 114 -0.84 17.73 -13.99
CA SER A 114 -1.19 16.93 -12.80
C SER A 114 -1.90 17.80 -11.76
N ASN A 115 -3.01 17.34 -11.20
CA ASN A 115 -3.81 18.12 -10.23
C ASN A 115 -4.10 17.37 -8.92
N LEU A 116 -3.62 16.13 -8.77
CA LEU A 116 -3.83 15.28 -7.60
C LEU A 116 -2.55 14.52 -7.27
N ALA A 117 -2.22 14.45 -5.98
CA ALA A 117 -1.19 13.59 -5.42
C ALA A 117 -1.86 12.54 -4.51
N VAL A 118 -1.55 11.26 -4.74
CA VAL A 118 -1.94 10.17 -3.83
C VAL A 118 -0.71 9.79 -3.01
N ILE A 119 -0.80 9.89 -1.68
CA ILE A 119 0.33 9.70 -0.77
C ILE A 119 0.08 8.46 0.09
N SER A 120 0.91 7.44 -0.10
CA SER A 120 0.82 6.13 0.57
C SER A 120 2.09 5.76 1.35
N VAL A 121 2.94 6.74 1.66
CA VAL A 121 4.20 6.54 2.40
C VAL A 121 3.96 6.24 3.89
N ASN A 122 5.02 5.94 4.64
CA ASN A 122 4.94 5.80 6.10
C ASN A 122 4.41 7.10 6.74
N GLY A 123 3.48 6.97 7.70
CA GLY A 123 2.82 8.08 8.41
C GLY A 123 3.78 9.14 8.95
N LEU A 124 4.96 8.72 9.45
CA LEU A 124 6.02 9.63 9.93
C LEU A 124 6.48 10.65 8.89
N PHE A 125 6.38 10.32 7.60
CA PHE A 125 6.78 11.20 6.49
C PHE A 125 5.59 11.76 5.73
N ALA A 126 4.39 11.22 5.92
CA ALA A 126 3.21 11.51 5.12
C ALA A 126 2.82 12.98 5.16
N ALA A 127 2.86 13.61 6.34
CA ALA A 127 2.56 15.04 6.49
C ALA A 127 3.55 15.94 5.73
N ARG A 128 4.83 15.56 5.68
CA ARG A 128 5.85 16.29 4.91
C ARG A 128 5.57 16.22 3.42
N GLU A 129 5.27 15.03 2.90
CA GLU A 129 4.99 14.82 1.48
C GLU A 129 3.67 15.50 1.07
N ALA A 130 2.63 15.45 1.92
CA ALA A 130 1.36 16.12 1.68
C ALA A 130 1.51 17.63 1.61
N ARG A 131 2.29 18.21 2.53
CA ARG A 131 2.60 19.64 2.50
C ARG A 131 3.33 20.03 1.21
N GLN A 132 4.30 19.23 0.75
CA GLN A 132 4.98 19.48 -0.52
C GLN A 132 4.03 19.41 -1.71
N ALA A 133 3.10 18.45 -1.75
CA ALA A 133 2.08 18.37 -2.79
C ALA A 133 1.19 19.62 -2.82
N LEU A 134 0.65 20.01 -1.65
CA LEU A 134 -0.17 21.22 -1.53
C LEU A 134 0.60 22.46 -1.97
N GLN A 135 1.87 22.61 -1.57
CA GLN A 135 2.72 23.73 -2.00
C GLN A 135 3.00 23.78 -3.50
N ASN A 136 2.87 22.64 -4.20
CA ASN A 136 2.99 22.53 -5.66
C ASN A 136 1.62 22.53 -6.37
N ASP A 137 0.59 23.08 -5.71
CA ASP A 137 -0.77 23.27 -6.23
C ASP A 137 -1.45 21.97 -6.68
N LEU A 138 -1.23 20.89 -5.93
CA LEU A 138 -1.89 19.60 -6.10
C LEU A 138 -2.95 19.42 -5.01
N ASN A 139 -4.13 18.94 -5.38
CA ASN A 139 -5.03 18.29 -4.42
C ASN A 139 -4.33 17.06 -3.84
N VAL A 140 -4.69 16.65 -2.63
CA VAL A 140 -4.05 15.52 -1.96
C VAL A 140 -5.10 14.51 -1.51
N MET A 141 -4.83 13.25 -1.80
CA MET A 141 -5.44 12.10 -1.14
C MET A 141 -4.37 11.45 -0.25
N LEU A 142 -4.53 11.58 1.06
CA LEU A 142 -3.60 11.01 2.03
C LEU A 142 -4.08 9.63 2.45
N PHE A 143 -3.55 8.59 1.81
CA PHE A 143 -3.84 7.20 2.16
C PHE A 143 -3.09 6.77 3.44
N SER A 144 -1.95 7.38 3.71
CA SER A 144 -1.11 7.07 4.87
C SER A 144 -1.85 7.24 6.20
N ASP A 145 -1.76 6.22 7.04
CA ASP A 145 -2.24 6.23 8.43
C ASP A 145 -1.13 6.69 9.41
N ASN A 146 -1.47 6.90 10.68
CA ASN A 146 -0.59 7.36 11.76
C ASN A 146 -0.01 8.77 11.52
N VAL A 147 -0.86 9.67 11.03
CA VAL A 147 -0.58 11.10 10.96
C VAL A 147 -1.23 11.78 12.17
N SER A 148 -0.53 12.72 12.80
CA SER A 148 -1.06 13.43 13.96
C SER A 148 -2.29 14.26 13.58
N VAL A 149 -3.22 14.43 14.52
CA VAL A 149 -4.42 15.26 14.29
C VAL A 149 -4.02 16.72 14.04
N GLU A 150 -2.93 17.17 14.66
CA GLU A 150 -2.35 18.49 14.48
C GLU A 150 -1.82 18.68 13.05
N ASP A 151 -1.11 17.68 12.50
CA ASP A 151 -0.66 17.71 11.11
C ASP A 151 -1.84 17.65 10.14
N GLU A 152 -2.83 16.80 10.38
CA GLU A 152 -4.03 16.72 9.55
C GLU A 152 -4.74 18.07 9.48
N LEU A 153 -4.97 18.71 10.64
CA LEU A 153 -5.59 20.03 10.72
C LEU A 153 -4.78 21.07 9.96
N ALA A 154 -3.46 21.12 10.17
CA ALA A 154 -2.58 22.07 9.50
C ALA A 154 -2.57 21.88 7.97
N LEU A 155 -2.61 20.64 7.49
CA LEU A 155 -2.68 20.32 6.06
C LEU A 155 -4.02 20.74 5.46
N LYS A 156 -5.14 20.47 6.14
CA LYS A 156 -6.48 20.87 5.68
C LYS A 156 -6.65 22.38 5.66
N GLN A 157 -6.10 23.09 6.65
CA GLN A 157 -6.06 24.56 6.67
C GLN A 157 -5.25 25.11 5.50
N LEU A 158 -4.04 24.60 5.28
CA LEU A 158 -3.21 25.00 4.13
C LEU A 158 -3.90 24.74 2.79
N ALA A 159 -4.55 23.59 2.64
CA ALA A 159 -5.30 23.27 1.42
C ALA A 159 -6.46 24.26 1.22
N HIS A 160 -7.21 24.57 2.28
CA HIS A 160 -8.30 25.53 2.23
C HIS A 160 -7.82 26.94 1.82
N GLU A 161 -6.73 27.43 2.42
CA GLU A 161 -6.13 28.73 2.07
C GLU A 161 -5.72 28.81 0.59
N LYS A 162 -5.29 27.69 0.02
CA LYS A 162 -4.89 27.58 -1.39
C LYS A 162 -6.04 27.23 -2.34
N GLY A 163 -7.26 27.01 -1.85
CA GLY A 163 -8.38 26.56 -2.66
C GLY A 163 -8.25 25.13 -3.20
N LEU A 164 -7.50 24.28 -2.47
CA LEU A 164 -7.25 22.88 -2.79
C LEU A 164 -8.04 21.95 -1.86
N LEU A 165 -8.21 20.71 -2.29
CA LEU A 165 -8.78 19.63 -1.50
C LEU A 165 -7.68 18.78 -0.85
N MET A 166 -7.81 18.55 0.46
CA MET A 166 -7.01 17.61 1.24
C MET A 166 -7.95 16.55 1.81
N MET A 167 -7.89 15.34 1.25
CA MET A 167 -8.67 14.16 1.66
C MET A 167 -7.87 13.33 2.64
#